data_AF-A0A2D5P2W0-F1
#
_entry.id   AF-A0A2D5P2W0-F1
#
_cell.length_a   1.000
_cell.length_b   1.000
_cell.length_c   1.000
_cell.angle_alpha   90.00
_cell.angle_beta   90.00
_cell.angle_gamma   90.00
#
_symmetry.space_group_name_H-M   'P 1'
#
loop_
_entity.id
_entity.type
_entity.pdbx_description
1 polymer ?
#
loop_
_entity_poly.entity_id
_entity_poly.type
_entity_poly.pdbx_seq_one_letter_code
_entity_poly.pdbx_strand_id
1 'polypeptide(L)'
;MQKCDVDCYGKCQNKIHTGTKCILHCEKNSPNKKQTLNDVYQKDKNTGLLSDFYDSFLNYTVAQIFEHTELINNELTKEDIKSYFESSKFNNEKYNKVLKKITFRPYGIHFPTRKGNDDFDYLKIFNLFEEVFFDNCEFYIDSLELKDTKCLFEKCVFNVEWMIDNYTIHSDEKETYFCCTFNGKVSSYSSGKENIYDYPQFNYSCTFNENLELTNCTFKNKLFTEFNSDEKEIKTLKLLKFDKCIFEERTILNDYNIDGFSCVNTTFNDMLEFNNNTITDVLINNSEFKNTSSLMNSIFTNLIIKDSVFEENVDFKDSVFGIKNKLTEDSTTLKSVLIKKSINFRNVKFYYGLDIPDTKINDLSNFLKADLTVKYTPQDTYRRLKYEFDSIGNIIEANKFYQKEMEKREEDLKKELPKDFFEWVIFKIHGFTSGHSQNALLALFWIFIISYIYSYTFNFLDVEYMKDIKLDKIFLKSFIYDIYSTDLFHLFMLSFLMTLP
;
A
#
# COMPACT_ATOMS: atom_id res chain seq x y z
N MET A 1 35.94 41.47 7.31
CA MET A 1 35.59 40.19 6.66
C MET A 1 34.09 40.03 6.75
N GLN A 2 33.43 39.73 5.62
CA GLN A 2 32.00 39.41 5.64
C GLN A 2 31.79 38.06 6.37
N LYS A 3 30.76 37.99 7.20
CA LYS A 3 30.40 36.84 8.03
C LYS A 3 29.17 36.16 7.45
N CYS A 4 29.03 34.87 7.73
CA CYS A 4 27.85 34.09 7.37
C CYS A 4 26.56 34.74 7.90
N ASP A 5 25.51 34.75 7.08
CA ASP A 5 24.21 35.36 7.40
C ASP A 5 23.21 34.40 8.07
N VAL A 6 23.52 33.10 8.10
CA VAL A 6 22.71 32.08 8.78
C VAL A 6 22.72 32.28 10.31
N ASP A 7 21.53 32.23 10.90
CA ASP A 7 21.29 32.27 12.33
C ASP A 7 21.27 30.84 12.89
N CYS A 8 22.23 30.51 13.76
CA CYS A 8 22.42 29.19 14.37
C CYS A 8 22.45 29.34 15.90
N TYR A 9 21.30 29.70 16.49
CA TYR A 9 21.22 30.18 17.89
C TYR A 9 22.06 31.44 18.14
N GLY A 10 22.13 32.31 17.14
CA GLY A 10 22.99 33.47 17.06
C GLY A 10 23.61 33.62 15.66
N LYS A 11 24.05 34.84 15.32
CA LYS A 11 24.71 35.09 14.02
C LYS A 11 25.95 34.22 13.88
N CYS A 12 26.00 33.38 12.83
CA CYS A 12 27.18 32.58 12.53
C CYS A 12 28.42 33.48 12.35
N GLN A 13 29.48 33.20 13.09
CA GLN A 13 30.70 34.02 13.07
C GLN A 13 31.73 33.56 12.03
N ASN A 14 31.45 32.47 11.31
CA ASN A 14 32.35 31.89 10.32
C ASN A 14 32.47 32.79 9.09
N LYS A 15 33.67 32.74 8.48
CA LYS A 15 33.95 33.44 7.22
C LYS A 15 33.07 32.85 6.10
N ILE A 16 32.59 33.73 5.23
CA ILE A 16 31.86 33.32 4.02
C ILE A 16 32.78 32.46 3.16
N HIS A 17 32.24 31.37 2.64
CA HIS A 17 32.88 30.49 1.67
C HIS A 17 32.31 30.72 0.26
N THR A 18 30.98 30.70 0.12
CA THR A 18 30.28 30.93 -1.15
C THR A 18 29.01 31.76 -0.93
N GLY A 19 28.79 32.77 -1.78
CA GLY A 19 27.64 33.67 -1.68
C GLY A 19 27.63 34.42 -0.34
N THR A 20 26.64 34.13 0.51
CA THR A 20 26.50 34.68 1.87
C THR A 20 26.76 33.66 2.98
N LYS A 21 27.04 32.39 2.64
CA LYS A 21 27.13 31.27 3.59
C LYS A 21 28.57 30.83 3.85
N CYS A 22 28.85 30.35 5.06
CA CYS A 22 30.14 29.71 5.38
C CYS A 22 30.18 28.25 4.92
N ILE A 23 31.36 27.62 5.02
CA ILE A 23 31.58 26.23 4.63
C ILE A 23 30.66 25.24 5.34
N LEU A 24 30.20 25.52 6.57
CA LEU A 24 29.26 24.64 7.29
C LEU A 24 27.82 24.74 6.76
N HIS A 25 27.44 25.88 6.18
CA HIS A 25 26.04 26.18 5.82
C HIS A 25 25.81 26.33 4.30
N CYS A 26 26.89 26.34 3.50
CA CYS A 26 26.75 26.34 2.06
C CYS A 26 26.25 24.97 1.57
N GLU A 27 25.48 24.98 0.49
CA GLU A 27 25.11 23.78 -0.25
C GLU A 27 26.38 23.00 -0.63
N LYS A 28 26.31 21.67 -0.55
CA LYS A 28 27.42 20.79 -0.93
C LYS A 28 27.17 20.20 -2.31
N ASN A 29 28.23 19.71 -2.95
CA ASN A 29 28.05 19.06 -4.24
C ASN A 29 27.23 17.77 -4.05
N SER A 30 26.27 17.55 -4.96
CA SER A 30 25.49 16.31 -5.06
C SER A 30 25.73 15.64 -6.41
N PRO A 31 25.62 14.30 -6.51
CA PRO A 31 25.75 13.61 -7.78
C PRO A 31 24.64 14.02 -8.74
N ASN A 32 25.01 14.36 -9.98
CA ASN A 32 24.04 14.49 -11.07
C ASN A 32 23.86 13.14 -11.81
N LYS A 33 22.98 13.09 -12.82
CA LYS A 33 22.68 11.85 -13.57
C LYS A 33 23.89 11.12 -14.19
N LYS A 34 25.06 11.77 -14.28
CA LYS A 34 26.29 11.20 -14.85
C LYS A 34 27.39 10.95 -13.81
N GLN A 35 27.17 11.31 -12.55
CA GLN A 35 28.17 11.26 -11.49
C GLN A 35 27.74 10.30 -10.39
N THR A 36 28.69 9.53 -9.89
CA THR A 36 28.53 8.74 -8.67
C THR A 36 28.84 9.59 -7.44
N LEU A 37 28.41 9.14 -6.26
CA LEU A 37 28.79 9.77 -4.99
C LEU A 37 30.32 9.81 -4.80
N ASN A 38 31.04 8.80 -5.31
CA ASN A 38 32.49 8.77 -5.28
C ASN A 38 33.13 9.84 -6.19
N ASP A 39 32.53 10.17 -7.33
CA ASP A 39 33.03 11.25 -8.19
C ASP A 39 32.90 12.62 -7.51
N VAL A 40 31.78 12.84 -6.83
CA VAL A 40 31.55 14.04 -6.01
C VAL A 40 32.57 14.13 -4.88
N TYR A 41 32.78 13.03 -4.16
CA TYR A 41 33.79 12.95 -3.11
C TYR A 41 35.20 13.31 -3.61
N GLN A 42 35.64 12.75 -4.75
CA GLN A 42 36.96 13.07 -5.29
C GLN A 42 37.09 14.54 -5.68
N LYS A 43 36.02 15.13 -6.23
CA LYS A 43 35.98 16.56 -6.55
C LYS A 43 36.12 17.40 -5.28
N ASP A 44 35.30 17.15 -4.27
CA ASP A 44 35.28 17.91 -3.01
C ASP A 44 36.59 17.78 -2.24
N LYS A 45 37.19 16.59 -2.26
CA LYS A 45 38.51 16.33 -1.67
C LYS A 45 39.60 17.14 -2.38
N ASN A 46 39.62 17.13 -3.72
CA ASN A 46 40.64 17.80 -4.51
C ASN A 46 40.55 19.34 -4.44
N THR A 47 39.37 19.89 -4.17
CA THR A 47 39.18 21.33 -3.99
C THR A 47 39.52 21.82 -2.58
N GLY A 48 39.84 20.93 -1.64
CA GLY A 48 40.04 21.25 -0.22
C GLY A 48 38.74 21.48 0.57
N LEU A 49 37.57 21.24 -0.04
CA LEU A 49 36.28 21.51 0.58
C LEU A 49 36.09 20.67 1.84
N LEU A 50 36.46 19.38 1.77
CA LEU A 50 36.28 18.44 2.88
C LEU A 50 37.16 18.79 4.09
N SER A 51 38.42 19.18 3.87
CA SER A 51 39.32 19.62 4.94
C SER A 51 38.86 20.93 5.55
N ASP A 52 38.47 21.93 4.73
CA ASP A 52 37.99 23.23 5.22
C ASP A 52 36.69 23.08 6.03
N PHE A 53 35.81 22.17 5.58
CA PHE A 53 34.60 21.81 6.31
C PHE A 53 34.95 21.18 7.66
N TYR A 54 35.84 20.19 7.68
CA TYR A 54 36.24 19.51 8.90
C TYR A 54 36.86 20.44 9.94
N ASP A 55 37.78 21.32 9.54
CA ASP A 55 38.40 22.30 10.44
C ASP A 55 37.37 23.27 11.02
N SER A 56 36.42 23.72 10.19
CA SER A 56 35.33 24.57 10.65
C SER A 56 34.37 23.82 11.58
N PHE A 57 34.13 22.54 11.30
CA PHE A 57 33.27 21.67 12.09
C PHE A 57 33.91 21.38 13.45
N LEU A 58 35.23 21.15 13.53
CA LEU A 58 35.95 21.03 14.80
C LEU A 58 35.77 22.25 15.68
N ASN A 59 35.94 23.45 15.12
CA ASN A 59 35.76 24.69 15.87
C ASN A 59 34.31 24.87 16.32
N TYR A 60 33.33 24.48 15.49
CA TYR A 60 31.91 24.47 15.86
C TYR A 60 31.64 23.50 17.02
N THR A 61 32.12 22.26 16.92
CA THR A 61 31.93 21.22 17.95
C THR A 61 32.53 21.65 19.29
N VAL A 62 33.75 22.21 19.27
CA VAL A 62 34.38 22.75 20.48
C VAL A 62 33.57 23.93 21.02
N ALA A 63 33.02 24.81 20.20
CA ALA A 63 32.16 25.89 20.69
C ALA A 63 30.91 25.35 21.40
N GLN A 64 30.21 24.40 20.78
CA GLN A 64 28.99 23.82 21.33
C GLN A 64 29.21 23.07 22.65
N ILE A 65 30.29 22.29 22.76
CA ILE A 65 30.64 21.58 24.00
C ILE A 65 30.67 22.55 25.19
N PHE A 66 31.23 23.76 24.98
CA PHE A 66 31.39 24.77 26.02
C PHE A 66 30.20 25.75 26.13
N GLU A 67 29.10 25.55 25.39
CA GLU A 67 27.82 26.21 25.72
C GLU A 67 27.18 25.58 26.98
N HIS A 68 27.55 24.34 27.31
CA HIS A 68 27.09 23.59 28.48
C HIS A 68 28.22 23.39 29.51
N THR A 69 28.89 24.48 29.92
CA THR A 69 30.07 24.46 30.82
C THR A 69 29.86 23.67 32.12
N GLU A 70 28.62 23.56 32.60
CA GLU A 70 28.25 22.84 33.82
C GLU A 70 28.57 21.33 33.76
N LEU A 71 28.57 20.72 32.57
CA LEU A 71 28.83 19.28 32.41
C LEU A 71 30.32 18.92 32.40
N ILE A 72 31.18 19.91 32.16
CA ILE A 72 32.64 19.72 32.00
C ILE A 72 33.37 19.85 33.35
N ASN A 73 32.71 20.38 34.41
CA ASN A 73 33.22 20.46 35.78
C ASN A 73 34.65 21.03 35.91
N ASN A 74 35.07 21.91 34.99
CA ASN A 74 36.44 22.42 34.87
C ASN A 74 37.54 21.33 34.67
N GLU A 75 37.18 20.09 34.30
CA GLU A 75 38.14 18.98 34.11
C GLU A 75 38.97 19.12 32.82
N LEU A 76 38.45 19.86 31.83
CA LEU A 76 39.02 20.04 30.49
C LEU A 76 38.82 21.49 30.03
N THR A 77 39.88 22.09 29.48
CA THR A 77 39.83 23.43 28.86
C THR A 77 39.44 23.35 27.39
N LYS A 78 39.07 24.49 26.79
CA LYS A 78 38.75 24.58 25.36
C LYS A 78 39.94 24.16 24.50
N GLU A 79 41.13 24.57 24.90
CA GLU A 79 42.41 24.24 24.28
C GLU A 79 42.72 22.73 24.38
N ASP A 80 42.38 22.08 25.50
CA ASP A 80 42.56 20.64 25.67
C ASP A 80 41.69 19.84 24.68
N ILE A 81 40.39 20.15 24.60
CA ILE A 81 39.47 19.49 23.66
C ILE A 81 39.89 19.75 22.21
N LYS A 82 40.26 21.00 21.90
CA LYS A 82 40.71 21.36 20.55
C LYS A 82 41.95 20.56 20.15
N SER A 83 42.96 20.51 21.03
CA SER A 83 44.18 19.73 20.80
C SER A 83 43.88 18.23 20.67
N TYR A 84 42.92 17.72 21.44
CA TYR A 84 42.47 16.33 21.35
C TYR A 84 41.87 16.01 19.97
N PHE A 85 40.97 16.87 19.47
CA PHE A 85 40.38 16.67 18.14
C PHE A 85 41.41 16.83 17.01
N GLU A 86 42.27 17.85 17.07
CA GLU A 86 43.34 18.06 16.08
C GLU A 86 44.32 16.90 16.02
N SER A 87 44.51 16.17 17.12
CA SER A 87 45.37 14.97 17.14
C SER A 87 44.85 13.83 16.27
N SER A 88 43.55 13.83 15.94
CA SER A 88 42.84 12.74 15.24
C SER A 88 42.95 11.36 15.91
N LYS A 89 43.45 11.30 17.15
CA LYS A 89 43.64 10.09 17.96
C LYS A 89 42.54 10.00 19.02
N PHE A 90 41.41 9.43 18.63
CA PHE A 90 40.18 9.37 19.44
C PHE A 90 40.15 8.27 20.54
N ASN A 91 41.31 7.88 21.05
CA ASN A 91 41.47 6.75 21.97
C ASN A 91 41.75 7.16 23.43
N ASN A 92 41.50 8.41 23.80
CA ASN A 92 41.77 8.89 25.16
C ASN A 92 40.54 8.75 26.07
N GLU A 93 40.62 7.82 27.02
CA GLU A 93 39.52 7.51 27.94
C GLU A 93 39.06 8.71 28.77
N LYS A 94 39.98 9.59 29.20
CA LYS A 94 39.64 10.78 29.99
C LYS A 94 38.69 11.70 29.20
N TYR A 95 39.02 11.99 27.94
CA TYR A 95 38.22 12.88 27.09
C TYR A 95 36.91 12.21 26.70
N ASN A 96 36.96 10.95 26.26
CA ASN A 96 35.78 10.21 25.81
C ASN A 96 34.74 10.07 26.92
N LYS A 97 35.16 9.86 28.17
CA LYS A 97 34.26 9.77 29.34
C LYS A 97 33.50 11.08 29.60
N VAL A 98 34.13 12.23 29.35
CA VAL A 98 33.48 13.54 29.48
C VAL A 98 32.54 13.77 28.30
N LEU A 99 33.00 13.54 27.08
CA LEU A 99 32.21 13.76 25.86
C LEU A 99 30.96 12.88 25.78
N LYS A 100 31.02 11.63 26.27
CA LYS A 100 29.84 10.74 26.34
C LYS A 100 28.73 11.30 27.23
N LYS A 101 28.99 12.21 28.16
CA LYS A 101 27.95 12.84 29.00
C LYS A 101 27.21 13.99 28.29
N ILE A 102 27.67 14.39 27.12
CA ILE A 102 27.16 15.56 26.40
C ILE A 102 26.29 15.06 25.24
N THR A 103 25.06 15.55 25.17
CA THR A 103 24.23 15.44 23.96
C THR A 103 24.73 16.47 22.96
N PHE A 104 25.29 16.02 21.84
CA PHE A 104 25.77 16.89 20.78
C PHE A 104 24.62 17.26 19.85
N ARG A 105 24.40 18.55 19.57
CA ARG A 105 23.23 19.00 18.80
C ARG A 105 23.62 19.88 17.61
N PRO A 106 24.18 19.32 16.53
CA PRO A 106 24.50 20.12 15.34
C PRO A 106 23.22 20.75 14.79
N TYR A 107 23.28 22.06 14.56
CA TYR A 107 22.14 22.84 14.07
C TYR A 107 22.47 23.54 12.75
N GLY A 108 21.65 23.31 11.72
CA GLY A 108 21.80 24.03 10.44
C GLY A 108 23.03 23.63 9.61
N ILE A 109 23.68 22.49 9.91
CA ILE A 109 24.93 22.09 9.26
C ILE A 109 24.64 21.25 8.02
N HIS A 110 25.35 21.54 6.92
CA HIS A 110 25.28 20.81 5.67
C HIS A 110 26.49 19.87 5.54
N PHE A 111 26.29 18.59 5.86
CA PHE A 111 27.33 17.56 5.90
C PHE A 111 27.67 17.05 4.48
N PRO A 112 28.92 17.21 4.02
CA PRO A 112 29.36 16.76 2.69
C PRO A 112 29.56 15.24 2.63
N THR A 113 29.93 14.73 1.45
CA THR A 113 30.42 13.34 1.32
C THR A 113 31.71 13.12 2.14
N ARG A 114 32.01 11.86 2.48
CA ARG A 114 33.23 11.47 3.21
C ARG A 114 33.65 10.04 2.90
N LYS A 115 34.86 9.65 3.30
CA LYS A 115 35.27 8.24 3.43
C LYS A 115 35.80 7.96 4.83
N GLY A 116 35.54 6.75 5.34
CA GLY A 116 35.94 6.35 6.70
C GLY A 116 37.44 6.38 6.99
N ASN A 117 38.25 6.30 5.94
CA ASN A 117 39.70 6.32 6.05
C ASN A 117 40.28 7.73 5.93
N ASP A 118 39.45 8.77 5.81
CA ASP A 118 39.94 10.14 5.79
C ASP A 118 40.41 10.58 7.18
N ASP A 119 41.50 11.34 7.19
CA ASP A 119 42.02 11.98 8.41
C ASP A 119 41.04 13.04 8.94
N PHE A 120 40.17 13.57 8.06
CA PHE A 120 39.14 14.58 8.33
C PHE A 120 37.72 13.98 8.37
N ASP A 121 37.56 12.76 8.88
CA ASP A 121 36.24 12.11 9.01
C ASP A 121 35.48 12.62 10.24
N TYR A 122 34.42 13.41 10.01
CA TYR A 122 33.58 13.95 11.07
C TYR A 122 32.73 12.89 11.79
N LEU A 123 32.53 11.68 11.25
CA LEU A 123 31.84 10.61 11.97
C LEU A 123 32.65 10.12 13.17
N LYS A 124 33.99 10.23 13.11
CA LYS A 124 34.86 9.90 14.26
C LYS A 124 34.57 10.79 15.45
N ILE A 125 34.13 12.03 15.21
CA ILE A 125 33.73 12.98 16.25
C ILE A 125 32.37 12.61 16.83
N PHE A 126 31.38 12.28 15.98
CA PHE A 126 30.05 11.88 16.46
C PHE A 126 30.10 10.67 17.41
N ASN A 127 30.94 9.67 17.10
CA ASN A 127 31.11 8.48 17.94
C ASN A 127 31.68 8.77 19.35
N LEU A 128 32.18 9.99 19.60
CA LEU A 128 32.65 10.41 20.92
C LEU A 128 31.50 10.74 21.88
N PHE A 129 30.32 11.08 21.35
CA PHE A 129 29.14 11.45 22.13
C PHE A 129 28.24 10.25 22.34
N GLU A 130 27.48 10.23 23.43
CA GLU A 130 26.50 9.15 23.65
C GLU A 130 25.27 9.39 22.76
N GLU A 131 24.93 10.66 22.55
CA GLU A 131 23.75 11.07 21.79
C GLU A 131 24.10 12.24 20.88
N VAL A 132 23.66 12.14 19.62
CA VAL A 132 23.74 13.20 18.61
C VAL A 132 22.34 13.51 18.11
N PHE A 133 21.93 14.75 18.26
CA PHE A 133 20.65 15.26 17.82
C PHE A 133 20.82 16.25 16.67
N PHE A 134 20.58 15.80 15.44
CA PHE A 134 20.65 16.63 14.25
C PHE A 134 19.38 17.46 14.12
N ASP A 135 19.52 18.78 14.13
CA ASP A 135 18.40 19.72 14.01
C ASP A 135 18.60 20.62 12.80
N ASN A 136 17.63 20.60 11.88
CA ASN A 136 17.64 21.41 10.66
C ASN A 136 18.93 21.23 9.83
N CYS A 137 19.51 20.03 9.83
CA CYS A 137 20.75 19.73 9.12
C CYS A 137 20.47 19.19 7.71
N GLU A 138 21.46 19.31 6.82
CA GLU A 138 21.40 18.73 5.48
C GLU A 138 22.49 17.67 5.28
N PHE A 139 22.17 16.59 4.57
CA PHE A 139 23.08 15.47 4.31
C PHE A 139 23.26 15.25 2.82
N TYR A 140 24.52 15.19 2.41
CA TYR A 140 24.98 14.91 1.05
C TYR A 140 25.74 13.58 1.00
N ILE A 141 25.45 12.71 1.96
CA ILE A 141 26.00 11.38 2.17
C ILE A 141 24.85 10.39 2.25
N ASP A 142 25.12 9.13 1.93
CA ASP A 142 24.15 8.06 1.86
C ASP A 142 23.86 7.36 3.19
N SER A 143 24.75 7.43 4.17
CA SER A 143 24.50 6.91 5.52
C SER A 143 25.42 7.56 6.56
N LEU A 144 25.04 7.43 7.84
CA LEU A 144 25.92 7.73 8.98
C LEU A 144 26.08 6.43 9.76
N GLU A 145 27.05 5.61 9.40
CA GLU A 145 27.36 4.33 10.07
C GLU A 145 27.91 4.58 11.50
N LEU A 146 27.06 5.06 12.40
CA LEU A 146 27.39 5.45 13.78
C LEU A 146 27.23 4.26 14.71
N LYS A 147 28.28 3.96 15.47
CA LYS A 147 28.32 2.84 16.41
C LYS A 147 28.14 3.39 17.82
N ASP A 148 27.29 2.75 18.60
CA ASP A 148 27.10 3.06 20.03
C ASP A 148 26.79 4.54 20.31
N THR A 149 26.09 5.18 19.36
CA THR A 149 25.69 6.59 19.41
C THR A 149 24.20 6.67 19.12
N LYS A 150 23.46 7.24 20.07
CA LYS A 150 22.02 7.50 19.91
C LYS A 150 21.85 8.63 18.92
N CYS A 151 20.95 8.47 17.95
CA CYS A 151 20.78 9.47 16.88
C CYS A 151 19.32 9.83 16.69
N LEU A 152 19.06 11.14 16.55
CA LEU A 152 17.76 11.67 16.18
C LEU A 152 17.93 12.75 15.13
N PHE A 153 17.03 12.78 14.16
CA PHE A 153 17.00 13.75 13.06
C PHE A 153 15.69 14.54 13.12
N GLU A 154 15.76 15.84 13.42
CA GLU A 154 14.61 16.75 13.38
C GLU A 154 14.79 17.74 12.22
N LYS A 155 13.75 17.86 11.37
CA LYS A 155 13.71 18.83 10.27
C LYS A 155 14.90 18.75 9.32
N CYS A 156 15.50 17.57 9.20
CA CYS A 156 16.69 17.36 8.37
C CYS A 156 16.31 17.11 6.90
N VAL A 157 17.23 17.44 5.99
CA VAL A 157 17.08 17.22 4.55
C VAL A 157 18.17 16.26 4.04
N PHE A 158 17.76 15.20 3.37
CA PHE A 158 18.66 14.21 2.79
C PHE A 158 18.66 14.38 1.27
N ASN A 159 19.74 14.93 0.72
CA ASN A 159 19.83 15.36 -0.68
C ASN A 159 20.19 14.25 -1.67
N VAL A 160 20.64 13.11 -1.17
CA VAL A 160 21.03 11.94 -1.96
C VAL A 160 20.22 10.71 -1.52
N GLU A 161 20.46 9.55 -2.15
CA GLU A 161 19.92 8.28 -1.65
C GLU A 161 20.33 8.09 -0.19
N TRP A 162 19.39 7.71 0.67
CA TRP A 162 19.60 7.55 2.11
C TRP A 162 19.35 6.12 2.54
N MET A 163 20.34 5.51 3.17
CA MET A 163 20.26 4.19 3.77
C MET A 163 19.95 4.32 5.26
N ILE A 164 18.79 3.82 5.68
CA ILE A 164 18.44 3.79 7.10
C ILE A 164 19.26 2.73 7.85
N ASP A 165 19.72 3.12 9.04
CA ASP A 165 20.45 2.27 9.98
C ASP A 165 19.64 2.13 11.29
N ASN A 166 19.95 1.10 12.08
CA ASN A 166 19.30 0.87 13.39
C ASN A 166 19.92 1.76 14.47
N TYR A 167 19.64 3.06 14.39
CA TYR A 167 20.08 3.99 15.43
C TYR A 167 19.37 3.71 16.74
N THR A 168 20.14 3.68 17.83
CA THR A 168 19.55 3.73 19.18
C THR A 168 18.95 5.11 19.44
N ILE A 169 17.89 5.19 20.23
CA ILE A 169 17.29 6.46 20.67
C ILE A 169 17.11 6.48 22.19
N HIS A 170 17.06 7.68 22.78
CA HIS A 170 16.97 7.85 24.23
C HIS A 170 15.62 7.42 24.83
N SER A 171 14.55 7.46 24.03
CA SER A 171 13.18 7.21 24.48
C SER A 171 12.44 6.42 23.43
N ASP A 172 11.79 5.34 23.87
CA ASP A 172 10.99 4.45 23.01
C ASP A 172 9.81 5.17 22.32
N GLU A 173 9.46 6.38 22.77
CA GLU A 173 8.37 7.19 22.20
C GLU A 173 8.82 8.11 21.06
N LYS A 174 10.12 8.35 20.89
CA LYS A 174 10.61 9.24 19.84
C LYS A 174 10.88 8.48 18.55
N GLU A 175 10.71 9.14 17.42
CA GLU A 175 11.10 8.60 16.13
C GLU A 175 12.55 8.97 15.79
N THR A 176 13.21 8.11 15.03
CA THR A 176 14.54 8.41 14.49
C THR A 176 14.50 9.64 13.58
N TYR A 177 13.49 9.74 12.72
CA TYR A 177 13.31 10.83 11.76
C TYR A 177 12.00 11.57 12.03
N PHE A 178 12.11 12.86 12.40
CA PHE A 178 11.00 13.74 12.70
C PHE A 178 10.98 14.94 11.75
N CYS A 179 9.86 15.17 11.06
CA CYS A 179 9.71 16.25 10.06
C CYS A 179 10.82 16.28 8.99
N CYS A 180 11.38 15.14 8.62
CA CYS A 180 12.50 15.06 7.69
C CYS A 180 12.05 15.01 6.22
N THR A 181 12.88 15.55 5.32
CA THR A 181 12.65 15.50 3.86
C THR A 181 13.72 14.66 3.17
N PHE A 182 13.30 13.64 2.43
CA PHE A 182 14.16 12.77 1.64
C PHE A 182 14.01 13.10 0.16
N ASN A 183 15.03 13.73 -0.43
CA ASN A 183 15.06 14.10 -1.85
C ASN A 183 15.49 12.94 -2.74
N GLY A 184 16.30 12.02 -2.20
CA GLY A 184 16.66 10.77 -2.87
C GLY A 184 15.80 9.58 -2.43
N LYS A 185 16.07 8.42 -3.04
CA LYS A 185 15.51 7.13 -2.60
C LYS A 185 15.88 6.86 -1.14
N VAL A 186 14.96 6.27 -0.38
CA VAL A 186 15.24 5.74 0.95
C VAL A 186 15.27 4.22 0.89
N SER A 187 16.33 3.61 1.42
CA SER A 187 16.53 2.17 1.40
C SER A 187 17.05 1.63 2.72
N SER A 188 16.91 0.33 2.95
CA SER A 188 17.58 -0.34 4.07
C SER A 188 19.02 -0.72 3.70
N TYR A 189 19.92 -0.67 4.68
CA TYR A 189 21.32 -1.03 4.48
C TYR A 189 21.49 -2.54 4.17
N SER A 190 21.82 -2.92 2.94
CA SER A 190 21.95 -4.35 2.59
C SER A 190 23.37 -4.88 2.81
N SER A 191 23.64 -5.43 4.00
CA SER A 191 24.93 -6.10 4.31
C SER A 191 24.91 -7.63 4.08
N GLY A 192 23.81 -8.17 3.54
CA GLY A 192 23.57 -9.61 3.44
C GLY A 192 23.11 -10.27 4.75
N LYS A 193 23.10 -9.53 5.86
CA LYS A 193 22.40 -9.90 7.09
C LYS A 193 21.04 -9.21 7.14
N GLU A 194 20.13 -9.79 7.91
CA GLU A 194 18.85 -9.18 8.26
C GLU A 194 19.09 -7.91 9.08
N ASN A 195 18.45 -6.81 8.69
CA ASN A 195 18.48 -5.56 9.46
C ASN A 195 17.34 -5.55 10.46
N ILE A 196 17.65 -5.35 11.72
CA ILE A 196 16.65 -5.27 12.78
C ILE A 196 16.55 -3.81 13.21
N TYR A 197 15.35 -3.25 13.21
CA TYR A 197 15.06 -1.89 13.66
C TYR A 197 14.24 -1.96 14.94
N ASP A 198 14.85 -1.55 16.06
CA ASP A 198 14.27 -1.71 17.40
C ASP A 198 13.37 -0.52 17.82
N TYR A 199 13.42 0.58 17.06
CA TYR A 199 12.81 1.86 17.42
C TYR A 199 11.93 2.42 16.30
N PRO A 200 10.99 3.34 16.59
CA PRO A 200 10.17 3.97 15.58
C PRO A 200 11.02 4.73 14.56
N GLN A 201 10.79 4.48 13.27
CA GLN A 201 11.66 5.05 12.23
C GLN A 201 11.21 6.44 11.80
N PHE A 202 10.04 6.55 11.19
CA PHE A 202 9.59 7.79 10.57
C PHE A 202 8.37 8.36 11.29
N ASN A 203 8.44 9.62 11.64
CA ASN A 203 7.23 10.36 11.98
C ASN A 203 6.37 10.56 10.73
N TYR A 204 5.04 10.55 10.89
CA TYR A 204 4.11 10.81 9.79
C TYR A 204 4.52 12.03 8.98
N SER A 205 4.99 13.12 9.60
CA SER A 205 5.41 14.38 8.94
C SER A 205 6.55 14.24 7.93
N CYS A 206 7.25 13.11 7.88
CA CYS A 206 8.32 12.91 6.90
C CYS A 206 7.79 12.96 5.46
N THR A 207 8.63 13.46 4.55
CA THR A 207 8.32 13.59 3.12
C THR A 207 9.33 12.80 2.30
N PHE A 208 8.82 12.00 1.35
CA PHE A 208 9.62 11.17 0.45
C PHE A 208 9.37 11.60 -0.99
N ASN A 209 10.35 12.27 -1.61
CA ASN A 209 10.21 12.79 -2.98
C ASN A 209 10.49 11.73 -4.07
N GLU A 210 11.04 10.59 -3.68
CA GLU A 210 11.35 9.44 -4.53
C GLU A 210 10.81 8.14 -3.90
N ASN A 211 11.49 7.01 -4.10
CA ASN A 211 11.04 5.69 -3.64
C ASN A 211 11.42 5.44 -2.17
N LEU A 212 10.58 4.70 -1.45
CA LEU A 212 10.91 4.04 -0.19
C LEU A 212 10.95 2.52 -0.41
N GLU A 213 12.15 1.94 -0.36
CA GLU A 213 12.38 0.52 -0.68
C GLU A 213 13.11 -0.19 0.47
N LEU A 214 12.38 -0.96 1.26
CA LEU A 214 12.90 -1.72 2.37
C LEU A 214 13.06 -3.18 1.97
N THR A 215 14.24 -3.74 2.21
CA THR A 215 14.54 -5.12 1.85
C THR A 215 15.29 -5.83 2.98
N ASN A 216 14.86 -7.05 3.30
CA ASN A 216 15.50 -7.90 4.32
C ASN A 216 15.55 -7.23 5.71
N CYS A 217 14.41 -6.73 6.18
CA CYS A 217 14.30 -5.94 7.42
C CYS A 217 13.28 -6.53 8.38
N THR A 218 13.57 -6.47 9.68
CA THR A 218 12.62 -6.74 10.75
C THR A 218 12.44 -5.50 11.60
N PHE A 219 11.24 -4.94 11.58
CA PHE A 219 10.84 -3.79 12.40
C PHE A 219 10.17 -4.32 13.66
N LYS A 220 10.90 -4.28 14.78
CA LYS A 220 10.35 -4.66 16.09
C LYS A 220 9.40 -3.61 16.66
N ASN A 221 9.49 -2.39 16.16
CA ASN A 221 8.68 -1.24 16.53
C ASN A 221 8.08 -0.62 15.25
N LYS A 222 7.24 0.40 15.39
CA LYS A 222 6.49 1.01 14.28
C LYS A 222 7.41 1.57 13.19
N LEU A 223 7.16 1.22 11.94
CA LEU A 223 7.83 1.88 10.81
C LEU A 223 7.43 3.37 10.72
N PHE A 224 6.14 3.65 10.90
CA PHE A 224 5.57 4.99 10.90
C PHE A 224 4.80 5.24 12.19
N THR A 225 5.02 6.39 12.81
CA THR A 225 4.19 6.84 13.93
C THR A 225 2.97 7.63 13.46
N GLU A 226 1.96 7.64 14.31
CA GLU A 226 0.65 8.24 14.04
C GLU A 226 0.69 9.77 14.13
N PHE A 227 -0.16 10.41 13.33
CA PHE A 227 -0.35 11.86 13.36
C PHE A 227 -1.59 12.21 14.18
N ASN A 228 -1.41 13.07 15.20
CA ASN A 228 -2.49 13.52 16.08
C ASN A 228 -3.10 14.86 15.68
N SER A 229 -3.09 15.24 14.40
CA SER A 229 -3.61 16.55 13.96
C SER A 229 -4.78 16.45 12.99
N ASP A 230 -5.71 17.40 13.14
CA ASP A 230 -6.98 17.49 12.40
C ASP A 230 -6.80 17.88 10.92
N GLU A 231 -5.62 18.38 10.53
CA GLU A 231 -5.31 18.75 9.14
C GLU A 231 -4.62 17.59 8.40
N LYS A 232 -5.43 16.77 7.71
CA LYS A 232 -4.93 15.69 6.86
C LYS A 232 -4.45 16.22 5.52
N GLU A 233 -3.15 16.38 5.36
CA GLU A 233 -2.52 16.61 4.06
C GLU A 233 -2.37 15.27 3.32
N ILE A 234 -2.86 15.18 2.09
CA ILE A 234 -2.67 13.99 1.26
C ILE A 234 -1.23 13.98 0.76
N LYS A 235 -0.48 12.94 1.11
CA LYS A 235 0.93 12.80 0.74
C LYS A 235 1.09 12.07 -0.58
N THR A 236 2.22 12.28 -1.26
CA THR A 236 2.53 11.58 -2.51
C THR A 236 3.79 10.76 -2.35
N LEU A 237 3.79 9.54 -2.87
CA LEU A 237 4.94 8.65 -2.90
C LEU A 237 4.99 7.92 -4.24
N LYS A 238 6.15 7.90 -4.90
CA LYS A 238 6.27 7.22 -6.20
C LYS A 238 6.19 5.71 -6.04
N LEU A 239 7.02 5.14 -5.17
CA LEU A 239 7.06 3.70 -4.94
C LEU A 239 7.25 3.40 -3.47
N LEU A 240 6.38 2.56 -2.93
CA LEU A 240 6.56 1.88 -1.65
C LEU A 240 6.84 0.41 -1.90
N LYS A 241 8.02 -0.07 -1.48
CA LYS A 241 8.40 -1.47 -1.64
C LYS A 241 8.84 -2.09 -0.32
N PHE A 242 8.21 -3.21 0.03
CA PHE A 242 8.63 -4.12 1.09
C PHE A 242 8.97 -5.47 0.46
N ASP A 243 10.20 -5.95 0.66
CA ASP A 243 10.67 -7.24 0.15
C ASP A 243 11.42 -8.00 1.24
N LYS A 244 10.92 -9.18 1.65
CA LYS A 244 11.49 -9.94 2.77
C LYS A 244 11.51 -9.13 4.07
N CYS A 245 10.39 -8.47 4.38
CA CYS A 245 10.26 -7.68 5.60
C CYS A 245 9.39 -8.38 6.65
N ILE A 246 9.64 -8.11 7.92
CA ILE A 246 8.81 -8.51 9.05
C ILE A 246 8.44 -7.25 9.84
N PHE A 247 7.15 -7.05 10.07
CA PHE A 247 6.62 -5.95 10.89
C PHE A 247 5.98 -6.55 12.14
N GLU A 248 6.61 -6.34 13.30
CA GLU A 248 6.12 -6.85 14.59
C GLU A 248 4.97 -6.01 15.14
N GLU A 249 5.00 -4.70 14.90
CA GLU A 249 3.97 -3.75 15.32
C GLU A 249 3.09 -3.27 14.17
N ARG A 250 1.96 -2.64 14.55
CA ARG A 250 1.02 -2.03 13.63
C ARG A 250 1.74 -1.09 12.64
N THR A 251 1.45 -1.29 11.35
CA THR A 251 1.93 -0.43 10.26
C THR A 251 0.79 0.41 9.73
N ILE A 252 0.91 1.74 9.82
CA ILE A 252 -0.13 2.70 9.42
C ILE A 252 0.38 3.57 8.29
N LEU A 253 -0.36 3.57 7.19
CA LEU A 253 -0.03 4.24 5.95
C LEU A 253 -1.33 4.73 5.31
N ASN A 254 -1.91 5.77 5.89
CA ASN A 254 -3.18 6.33 5.47
C ASN A 254 -3.00 7.66 4.74
N ASP A 255 -3.97 8.02 3.90
CA ASP A 255 -4.07 9.33 3.27
C ASP A 255 -2.90 9.64 2.30
N TYR A 256 -2.50 8.66 1.48
CA TYR A 256 -1.46 8.75 0.46
C TYR A 256 -1.98 8.58 -0.98
N ASN A 257 -1.35 9.29 -1.90
CA ASN A 257 -1.30 9.00 -3.33
C ASN A 257 -0.02 8.23 -3.64
N ILE A 258 -0.14 7.00 -4.12
CA ILE A 258 1.00 6.10 -4.35
C ILE A 258 0.98 5.61 -5.80
N ASP A 259 2.06 5.81 -6.57
CA ASP A 259 2.09 5.27 -7.93
C ASP A 259 2.25 3.74 -7.90
N GLY A 260 3.20 3.22 -7.12
CA GLY A 260 3.38 1.77 -6.94
C GLY A 260 3.48 1.34 -5.47
N PHE A 261 2.79 0.26 -5.12
CA PHE A 261 2.97 -0.47 -3.86
C PHE A 261 3.29 -1.94 -4.13
N SER A 262 4.44 -2.40 -3.65
CA SER A 262 4.91 -3.78 -3.81
C SER A 262 5.25 -4.38 -2.44
N CYS A 263 4.55 -5.43 -2.05
CA CYS A 263 4.74 -6.16 -0.80
C CYS A 263 5.01 -7.63 -1.12
N VAL A 264 6.27 -8.06 -1.03
CA VAL A 264 6.70 -9.38 -1.47
C VAL A 264 7.44 -10.10 -0.35
N ASN A 265 7.17 -11.39 -0.14
CA ASN A 265 7.83 -12.20 0.91
C ASN A 265 7.76 -11.55 2.30
N THR A 266 6.68 -10.85 2.62
CA THR A 266 6.61 -9.97 3.79
C THR A 266 5.60 -10.47 4.79
N THR A 267 5.91 -10.36 6.08
CA THR A 267 5.02 -10.76 7.19
C THR A 267 4.64 -9.54 8.03
N PHE A 268 3.34 -9.32 8.20
CA PHE A 268 2.79 -8.39 9.18
C PHE A 268 2.27 -9.21 10.36
N ASN A 269 2.96 -9.17 11.50
CA ASN A 269 2.55 -9.87 12.72
C ASN A 269 1.42 -9.15 13.44
N ASP A 270 1.31 -7.83 13.27
CA ASP A 270 0.20 -7.01 13.76
C ASP A 270 -0.53 -6.32 12.59
N MET A 271 -1.45 -5.41 12.89
CA MET A 271 -2.38 -4.81 11.94
C MET A 271 -1.68 -3.97 10.87
N LEU A 272 -2.10 -4.15 9.61
CA LEU A 272 -1.83 -3.21 8.53
C LEU A 272 -3.04 -2.28 8.36
N GLU A 273 -2.81 -0.98 8.46
CA GLU A 273 -3.79 0.06 8.17
C GLU A 273 -3.34 0.88 6.95
N PHE A 274 -4.12 0.80 5.87
CA PHE A 274 -3.81 1.31 4.54
C PHE A 274 -5.04 1.99 3.91
N ASN A 275 -5.63 2.91 4.68
CA ASN A 275 -6.93 3.53 4.42
C ASN A 275 -6.83 4.87 3.69
N ASN A 276 -7.89 5.22 2.98
CA ASN A 276 -8.05 6.51 2.27
C ASN A 276 -6.93 6.80 1.27
N ASN A 277 -6.38 5.77 0.64
CA ASN A 277 -5.26 5.90 -0.28
C ASN A 277 -5.75 5.88 -1.74
N THR A 278 -5.04 6.57 -2.63
CA THR A 278 -5.17 6.39 -4.08
C THR A 278 -3.91 5.72 -4.60
N ILE A 279 -4.00 4.47 -5.05
CA ILE A 279 -2.85 3.69 -5.53
C ILE A 279 -3.04 3.29 -6.99
N THR A 280 -2.03 3.51 -7.82
CA THR A 280 -2.08 3.08 -9.23
C THR A 280 -1.82 1.58 -9.34
N ASP A 281 -0.67 1.09 -8.92
CA ASP A 281 -0.29 -0.32 -9.03
C ASP A 281 -0.04 -0.95 -7.67
N VAL A 282 -0.77 -2.02 -7.34
CA VAL A 282 -0.55 -2.82 -6.14
C VAL A 282 -0.22 -4.26 -6.49
N LEU A 283 0.91 -4.73 -5.94
CA LEU A 283 1.31 -6.13 -5.94
C LEU A 283 1.56 -6.59 -4.51
N ILE A 284 0.78 -7.56 -4.04
CA ILE A 284 1.05 -8.32 -2.82
C ILE A 284 1.33 -9.76 -3.22
N ASN A 285 2.50 -10.30 -2.86
CA ASN A 285 2.90 -11.63 -3.32
C ASN A 285 3.68 -12.40 -2.26
N ASN A 286 3.27 -13.64 -1.99
CA ASN A 286 3.92 -14.50 -1.01
C ASN A 286 4.06 -13.83 0.37
N SER A 287 2.99 -13.16 0.82
CA SER A 287 3.00 -12.38 2.06
C SER A 287 1.98 -12.91 3.06
N GLU A 288 2.25 -12.71 4.35
CA GLU A 288 1.43 -13.19 5.45
C GLU A 288 0.97 -12.02 6.34
N PHE A 289 -0.32 -11.99 6.66
CA PHE A 289 -0.95 -10.98 7.50
C PHE A 289 -1.64 -11.68 8.67
N LYS A 290 -1.01 -11.62 9.85
CA LYS A 290 -1.47 -12.36 11.04
C LYS A 290 -2.60 -11.66 11.79
N ASN A 291 -2.69 -10.34 11.66
CA ASN A 291 -3.79 -9.56 12.22
C ASN A 291 -4.62 -8.90 11.10
N THR A 292 -5.65 -8.15 11.51
CA THR A 292 -6.58 -7.47 10.62
C THR A 292 -5.81 -6.57 9.64
N SER A 293 -6.19 -6.61 8.36
CA SER A 293 -5.70 -5.71 7.32
C SER A 293 -6.82 -4.78 6.88
N SER A 294 -6.67 -3.48 7.10
CA SER A 294 -7.66 -2.46 6.74
C SER A 294 -7.16 -1.68 5.53
N LEU A 295 -7.92 -1.70 4.45
CA LEU A 295 -7.65 -1.07 3.15
C LEU A 295 -8.89 -0.27 2.67
N MET A 296 -9.60 0.34 3.61
CA MET A 296 -10.90 0.98 3.43
C MET A 296 -10.83 2.34 2.75
N ASN A 297 -11.93 2.74 2.09
CA ASN A 297 -12.07 4.03 1.41
C ASN A 297 -10.95 4.34 0.39
N SER A 298 -10.28 3.30 -0.12
CA SER A 298 -9.13 3.46 -1.00
C SER A 298 -9.52 3.27 -2.46
N ILE A 299 -8.77 3.87 -3.37
CA ILE A 299 -8.90 3.70 -4.81
C ILE A 299 -7.68 2.92 -5.30
N PHE A 300 -7.90 1.76 -5.89
CA PHE A 300 -6.86 0.91 -6.46
C PHE A 300 -7.07 0.85 -7.97
N THR A 301 -6.14 1.37 -8.77
CA THR A 301 -6.28 1.26 -10.24
C THR A 301 -6.06 -0.19 -10.68
N ASN A 302 -4.95 -0.79 -10.26
CA ASN A 302 -4.61 -2.18 -10.48
C ASN A 302 -4.26 -2.83 -9.13
N LEU A 303 -4.93 -3.94 -8.78
CA LEU A 303 -4.64 -4.71 -7.57
C LEU A 303 -4.44 -6.18 -7.90
N ILE A 304 -3.28 -6.70 -7.53
CA ILE A 304 -2.94 -8.12 -7.64
C ILE A 304 -2.45 -8.61 -6.28
N ILE A 305 -3.14 -9.61 -5.73
CA ILE A 305 -2.72 -10.36 -4.54
C ILE A 305 -2.52 -11.83 -4.94
N LYS A 306 -1.33 -12.35 -4.68
CA LYS A 306 -0.91 -13.71 -5.07
C LYS A 306 -0.28 -14.46 -3.91
N ASP A 307 -0.59 -15.75 -3.81
CA ASP A 307 0.10 -16.71 -2.93
C ASP A 307 0.24 -16.20 -1.48
N SER A 308 -0.78 -15.50 -0.97
CA SER A 308 -0.71 -14.77 0.31
C SER A 308 -1.75 -15.29 1.30
N VAL A 309 -1.47 -15.12 2.59
CA VAL A 309 -2.32 -15.60 3.69
C VAL A 309 -2.76 -14.43 4.57
N PHE A 310 -4.06 -14.32 4.80
CA PHE A 310 -4.65 -13.43 5.80
C PHE A 310 -5.28 -14.29 6.89
N GLU A 311 -4.71 -14.24 8.10
CA GLU A 311 -5.20 -15.04 9.23
C GLU A 311 -6.48 -14.46 9.85
N GLU A 312 -6.65 -13.16 9.74
CA GLU A 312 -7.75 -12.39 10.31
C GLU A 312 -8.60 -11.74 9.21
N ASN A 313 -9.34 -10.68 9.55
CA ASN A 313 -10.22 -9.98 8.61
C ASN A 313 -9.42 -9.09 7.65
N VAL A 314 -9.88 -9.02 6.40
CA VAL A 314 -9.40 -8.06 5.39
C VAL A 314 -10.52 -7.11 5.02
N ASP A 315 -10.34 -5.81 5.21
CA ASP A 315 -11.41 -4.83 5.00
C ASP A 315 -11.12 -3.89 3.82
N PHE A 316 -11.92 -4.01 2.77
CA PHE A 316 -11.91 -3.15 1.59
C PHE A 316 -13.17 -2.27 1.50
N LYS A 317 -13.97 -2.16 2.56
CA LYS A 317 -15.24 -1.44 2.56
C LYS A 317 -15.10 -0.02 1.97
N ASP A 318 -16.12 0.37 1.20
CA ASP A 318 -16.24 1.67 0.53
C ASP A 318 -15.08 1.99 -0.45
N SER A 319 -14.28 0.99 -0.86
CA SER A 319 -13.19 1.15 -1.82
C SER A 319 -13.63 1.03 -3.28
N VAL A 320 -12.79 1.53 -4.19
CA VAL A 320 -13.00 1.49 -5.64
C VAL A 320 -11.82 0.82 -6.32
N PHE A 321 -12.10 -0.10 -7.23
CA PHE A 321 -11.13 -0.82 -8.04
C PHE A 321 -11.29 -0.48 -9.52
N GLY A 322 -10.21 -0.02 -10.14
CA GLY A 322 -10.18 0.48 -11.51
C GLY A 322 -10.72 1.91 -11.67
N ILE A 323 -10.74 2.38 -12.92
CA ILE A 323 -11.18 3.73 -13.28
C ILE A 323 -12.42 3.63 -14.16
N LYS A 324 -13.49 4.33 -13.75
CA LYS A 324 -14.74 4.40 -14.50
C LYS A 324 -14.49 4.93 -15.93
N ASN A 325 -15.07 4.26 -16.93
CA ASN A 325 -15.02 4.64 -18.34
C ASN A 325 -13.61 4.64 -18.99
N LYS A 326 -12.60 4.03 -18.35
CA LYS A 326 -11.28 3.83 -18.96
C LYS A 326 -11.17 2.42 -19.52
N LEU A 327 -10.58 2.28 -20.70
CA LEU A 327 -10.30 1.00 -21.34
C LEU A 327 -8.93 0.50 -20.82
N THR A 328 -8.95 -0.30 -19.77
CA THR A 328 -7.81 -1.17 -19.40
C THR A 328 -8.35 -2.57 -19.11
N GLU A 329 -7.47 -3.57 -19.20
CA GLU A 329 -7.87 -4.96 -19.40
C GLU A 329 -7.81 -5.81 -18.12
N ASP A 330 -6.92 -5.49 -17.18
CA ASP A 330 -6.65 -6.38 -16.06
C ASP A 330 -7.62 -6.13 -14.89
N SER A 331 -8.31 -7.20 -14.50
CA SER A 331 -9.17 -7.22 -13.33
C SER A 331 -8.37 -7.17 -12.02
N THR A 332 -9.01 -6.74 -10.94
CA THR A 332 -8.48 -7.01 -9.60
C THR A 332 -8.37 -8.53 -9.41
N THR A 333 -7.20 -9.03 -9.04
CA THR A 333 -6.96 -10.48 -8.95
C THR A 333 -6.53 -10.89 -7.55
N LEU A 334 -7.22 -11.88 -6.97
CA LEU A 334 -6.80 -12.59 -5.75
C LEU A 334 -6.52 -14.06 -6.09
N LYS A 335 -5.28 -14.39 -6.47
CA LYS A 335 -4.93 -15.74 -6.92
C LYS A 335 -4.20 -16.51 -5.83
N SER A 336 -4.64 -17.73 -5.54
CA SER A 336 -4.05 -18.58 -4.48
C SER A 336 -3.99 -17.90 -3.11
N VAL A 337 -4.96 -17.04 -2.80
CA VAL A 337 -5.02 -16.32 -1.51
C VAL A 337 -5.88 -17.09 -0.51
N LEU A 338 -5.40 -17.24 0.71
CA LEU A 338 -6.14 -17.85 1.83
C LEU A 338 -6.57 -16.77 2.82
N ILE A 339 -7.87 -16.64 3.05
CA ILE A 339 -8.46 -15.74 4.05
C ILE A 339 -9.17 -16.59 5.10
N LYS A 340 -8.58 -16.70 6.29
CA LYS A 340 -9.03 -17.64 7.34
C LYS A 340 -10.28 -17.14 8.09
N LYS A 341 -10.56 -15.84 8.15
CA LYS A 341 -11.79 -15.31 8.77
C LYS A 341 -12.76 -14.77 7.74
N SER A 342 -12.65 -13.50 7.38
CA SER A 342 -13.57 -12.86 6.46
C SER A 342 -12.89 -11.79 5.63
N ILE A 343 -13.48 -11.49 4.46
CA ILE A 343 -13.10 -10.35 3.64
C ILE A 343 -14.30 -9.44 3.47
N ASN A 344 -14.15 -8.13 3.70
CA ASN A 344 -15.22 -7.17 3.64
C ASN A 344 -15.14 -6.31 2.37
N PHE A 345 -16.03 -6.57 1.40
CA PHE A 345 -16.17 -5.80 0.16
C PHE A 345 -17.49 -5.01 0.14
N ARG A 346 -18.00 -4.58 1.29
CA ARG A 346 -19.25 -3.82 1.35
C ARG A 346 -19.14 -2.49 0.62
N ASN A 347 -20.14 -2.19 -0.21
CA ASN A 347 -20.23 -0.96 -1.03
C ASN A 347 -19.05 -0.74 -2.00
N VAL A 348 -18.34 -1.79 -2.37
CA VAL A 348 -17.18 -1.70 -3.27
C VAL A 348 -17.60 -1.67 -4.73
N LYS A 349 -16.81 -1.00 -5.58
CA LYS A 349 -17.00 -0.98 -7.04
C LYS A 349 -15.78 -1.52 -7.76
N PHE A 350 -15.98 -2.49 -8.65
CA PHE A 350 -14.95 -3.07 -9.52
C PHE A 350 -15.20 -2.69 -10.98
N TYR A 351 -14.62 -1.57 -11.41
CA TYR A 351 -14.70 -1.07 -12.79
C TYR A 351 -13.92 -1.91 -13.80
N TYR A 352 -12.85 -2.58 -13.35
CA TYR A 352 -12.08 -3.53 -14.15
C TYR A 352 -12.38 -5.00 -13.81
N GLY A 353 -13.40 -5.26 -12.98
CA GLY A 353 -13.79 -6.62 -12.62
C GLY A 353 -12.97 -7.23 -11.49
N LEU A 354 -13.34 -8.45 -11.11
CA LEU A 354 -12.72 -9.22 -10.02
C LEU A 354 -12.47 -10.67 -10.46
N ASP A 355 -11.24 -11.14 -10.34
CA ASP A 355 -10.85 -12.53 -10.57
C ASP A 355 -10.39 -13.20 -9.26
N ILE A 356 -11.06 -14.29 -8.90
CA ILE A 356 -10.80 -15.08 -7.69
C ILE A 356 -10.70 -16.57 -8.05
N PRO A 357 -9.70 -17.00 -8.84
CA PRO A 357 -9.72 -18.34 -9.45
C PRO A 357 -9.52 -19.46 -8.42
N ASP A 358 -8.70 -19.23 -7.40
CA ASP A 358 -8.32 -20.25 -6.39
C ASP A 358 -8.29 -19.68 -4.96
N THR A 359 -9.01 -18.57 -4.73
CA THR A 359 -9.08 -17.91 -3.42
C THR A 359 -9.90 -18.73 -2.45
N LYS A 360 -9.38 -19.07 -1.27
CA LYS A 360 -10.16 -19.71 -0.19
C LYS A 360 -10.59 -18.65 0.81
N ILE A 361 -11.89 -18.46 0.95
CA ILE A 361 -12.48 -17.46 1.84
C ILE A 361 -13.52 -18.18 2.68
N ASN A 362 -13.40 -18.10 4.00
CA ASN A 362 -14.30 -18.80 4.92
C ASN A 362 -15.68 -18.12 5.05
N ASP A 363 -15.75 -16.80 4.82
CA ASP A 363 -17.00 -16.04 4.80
C ASP A 363 -17.00 -14.96 3.70
N LEU A 364 -17.75 -15.22 2.63
CA LEU A 364 -17.98 -14.33 1.48
C LEU A 364 -19.23 -13.45 1.64
N SER A 365 -19.94 -13.52 2.78
CA SER A 365 -21.19 -12.77 3.04
C SER A 365 -21.04 -11.24 3.00
N ASN A 366 -19.80 -10.73 3.05
CA ASN A 366 -19.51 -9.31 3.09
C ASN A 366 -19.30 -8.67 1.69
N PHE A 367 -19.78 -9.30 0.62
CA PHE A 367 -19.92 -8.68 -0.71
C PHE A 367 -21.20 -7.84 -0.86
N LEU A 368 -21.89 -7.54 0.23
CA LEU A 368 -23.15 -6.79 0.23
C LEU A 368 -22.98 -5.44 -0.51
N LYS A 369 -23.86 -5.17 -1.49
CA LYS A 369 -23.79 -3.96 -2.34
C LYS A 369 -22.49 -3.80 -3.15
N ALA A 370 -21.68 -4.85 -3.29
CA ALA A 370 -20.57 -4.83 -4.22
C ALA A 370 -21.10 -4.75 -5.67
N ASP A 371 -20.44 -3.96 -6.52
CA ASP A 371 -20.77 -3.81 -7.93
C ASP A 371 -19.58 -4.21 -8.82
N LEU A 372 -19.74 -5.32 -9.52
CA LEU A 372 -18.74 -5.88 -10.43
C LEU A 372 -19.18 -5.72 -11.89
N THR A 373 -18.32 -5.18 -12.74
CA THR A 373 -18.54 -5.12 -14.20
C THR A 373 -18.51 -6.51 -14.86
N VAL A 374 -19.43 -6.77 -15.80
CA VAL A 374 -19.52 -8.04 -16.53
C VAL A 374 -18.33 -8.25 -17.47
N LYS A 375 -17.93 -7.19 -18.17
CA LYS A 375 -16.95 -7.26 -19.27
C LYS A 375 -15.63 -7.94 -18.88
N TYR A 376 -15.14 -7.67 -17.67
CA TYR A 376 -13.81 -8.06 -17.21
C TYR A 376 -13.82 -9.03 -16.03
N THR A 377 -14.99 -9.42 -15.54
CA THR A 377 -15.12 -10.41 -14.46
C THR A 377 -15.28 -11.80 -15.06
N PRO A 378 -14.46 -12.79 -14.68
CA PRO A 378 -14.64 -14.18 -15.11
C PRO A 378 -15.99 -14.75 -14.66
N GLN A 379 -16.58 -15.62 -15.48
CA GLN A 379 -17.86 -16.26 -15.17
C GLN A 379 -17.82 -17.02 -13.83
N ASP A 380 -16.71 -17.69 -13.54
CA ASP A 380 -16.55 -18.48 -12.32
C ASP A 380 -16.60 -17.62 -11.05
N THR A 381 -16.13 -16.36 -11.10
CA THR A 381 -16.27 -15.41 -9.99
C THR A 381 -17.75 -15.22 -9.63
N TYR A 382 -18.62 -15.01 -10.63
CA TYR A 382 -20.05 -14.84 -10.39
C TYR A 382 -20.71 -16.08 -9.81
N ARG A 383 -20.36 -17.26 -10.34
CA ARG A 383 -20.88 -18.54 -9.85
C ARG A 383 -20.55 -18.77 -8.37
N ARG A 384 -19.31 -18.46 -7.99
CA ARG A 384 -18.85 -18.57 -6.60
C ARG A 384 -19.62 -17.61 -5.70
N LEU A 385 -19.74 -16.33 -6.08
CA LEU A 385 -20.49 -15.35 -5.29
C LEU A 385 -21.97 -15.74 -5.13
N LYS A 386 -22.61 -16.24 -6.19
CA LYS A 386 -23.99 -16.74 -6.13
C LYS A 386 -24.14 -17.85 -5.08
N TYR A 387 -23.32 -18.90 -5.18
CA TYR A 387 -23.37 -20.06 -4.28
C TYR A 387 -23.28 -19.65 -2.80
N GLU A 388 -22.43 -18.68 -2.50
CA GLU A 388 -22.23 -18.20 -1.13
C GLU A 388 -23.40 -17.39 -0.60
N PHE A 389 -23.98 -16.50 -1.41
CA PHE A 389 -25.18 -15.78 -0.98
C PHE A 389 -26.40 -16.70 -0.82
N ASP A 390 -26.51 -17.74 -1.66
CA ASP A 390 -27.51 -18.79 -1.52
C ASP A 390 -27.30 -19.59 -0.21
N SER A 391 -26.06 -19.93 0.13
CA SER A 391 -25.74 -20.73 1.33
C SER A 391 -26.13 -20.04 2.65
N ILE A 392 -26.11 -18.71 2.69
CA ILE A 392 -26.54 -17.89 3.83
C ILE A 392 -28.00 -17.41 3.74
N GLY A 393 -28.74 -17.83 2.72
CA GLY A 393 -30.15 -17.49 2.52
C GLY A 393 -30.41 -16.06 2.02
N ASN A 394 -29.40 -15.36 1.49
CA ASN A 394 -29.55 -14.02 0.91
C ASN A 394 -29.91 -14.10 -0.58
N ILE A 395 -31.15 -14.49 -0.85
CA ILE A 395 -31.70 -14.77 -2.19
C ILE A 395 -31.59 -13.54 -3.13
N ILE A 396 -31.68 -12.31 -2.58
CA ILE A 396 -31.66 -11.09 -3.38
C ILE A 396 -30.28 -10.86 -4.01
N GLU A 397 -29.21 -10.93 -3.21
CA GLU A 397 -27.84 -10.78 -3.74
C GLU A 397 -27.43 -11.99 -4.59
N ALA A 398 -27.85 -13.21 -4.23
CA ALA A 398 -27.58 -14.39 -5.04
C ALA A 398 -28.17 -14.27 -6.46
N ASN A 399 -29.43 -13.85 -6.58
CA ASN A 399 -30.08 -13.63 -7.88
C ASN A 399 -29.41 -12.52 -8.70
N LYS A 400 -28.85 -11.49 -8.05
CA LYS A 400 -28.06 -10.44 -8.71
C LYS A 400 -26.78 -10.99 -9.32
N PHE A 401 -26.04 -11.84 -8.61
CA PHE A 401 -24.83 -12.47 -9.16
C PHE A 401 -25.15 -13.54 -10.22
N TYR A 402 -26.25 -14.27 -10.08
CA TYR A 402 -26.75 -15.18 -11.13
C TYR A 402 -27.06 -14.45 -12.43
N GLN A 403 -27.75 -13.30 -12.36
CA GLN A 403 -28.01 -12.48 -13.54
C GLN A 403 -26.70 -12.07 -14.23
N LYS A 404 -25.70 -11.60 -13.47
CA LYS A 404 -24.39 -11.23 -14.01
C LYS A 404 -23.62 -12.42 -14.59
N GLU A 405 -23.73 -13.62 -14.00
CA GLU A 405 -23.19 -14.85 -14.57
C GLU A 405 -23.78 -15.14 -15.95
N MET A 406 -25.11 -15.01 -16.10
CA MET A 406 -25.80 -15.25 -17.38
C MET A 406 -25.46 -14.19 -18.42
N GLU A 407 -25.35 -12.91 -18.01
CA GLU A 407 -24.89 -11.82 -18.89
C GLU A 407 -23.46 -12.09 -19.39
N LYS A 408 -22.55 -12.53 -18.51
CA LYS A 408 -21.18 -12.90 -18.90
C LYS A 408 -21.17 -14.06 -19.90
N ARG A 409 -21.98 -15.08 -19.63
CA ARG A 409 -22.14 -16.23 -20.54
C ARG A 409 -22.64 -15.78 -21.92
N GLU A 410 -23.61 -14.86 -21.99
CA GLU A 410 -24.08 -14.30 -23.26
C GLU A 410 -22.97 -13.51 -23.98
N GLU A 411 -22.14 -12.74 -23.27
CA GLU A 411 -20.99 -12.04 -23.86
C GLU A 411 -19.96 -13.00 -24.46
N ASP A 412 -19.62 -14.07 -23.74
CA ASP A 412 -18.60 -15.01 -24.20
C ASP A 412 -19.10 -15.84 -25.40
N LEU A 413 -20.40 -16.19 -25.43
CA LEU A 413 -21.07 -16.81 -26.58
C LEU A 413 -21.31 -15.88 -27.77
N LYS A 414 -21.23 -14.55 -27.59
CA LYS A 414 -21.22 -13.62 -28.73
C LYS A 414 -19.86 -13.57 -29.41
N LYS A 415 -18.78 -13.86 -28.68
CA LYS A 415 -17.41 -13.91 -29.23
C LYS A 415 -17.17 -15.21 -30.00
N GLU A 416 -17.73 -16.32 -29.51
CA GLU A 416 -17.79 -17.59 -30.24
C GLU A 416 -19.12 -17.67 -30.99
N LEU A 417 -19.17 -17.38 -32.30
CA LEU A 417 -20.40 -17.49 -33.10
C LEU A 417 -21.21 -18.76 -32.70
N PRO A 418 -22.50 -18.62 -32.28
CA PRO A 418 -23.28 -19.77 -31.87
C PRO A 418 -23.31 -20.77 -33.01
N LYS A 419 -22.85 -22.00 -32.75
CA LYS A 419 -22.84 -23.05 -33.78
C LYS A 419 -24.27 -23.46 -34.16
N ASP A 420 -25.25 -23.25 -33.27
CA ASP A 420 -26.66 -23.63 -33.46
C ASP A 420 -27.67 -22.49 -33.16
N PHE A 421 -28.69 -22.36 -34.03
CA PHE A 421 -29.78 -21.38 -33.91
C PHE A 421 -30.63 -21.55 -32.64
N PHE A 422 -30.87 -22.79 -32.22
CA PHE A 422 -31.66 -23.09 -31.02
C PHE A 422 -30.96 -22.63 -29.74
N GLU A 423 -29.63 -22.76 -29.68
CA GLU A 423 -28.86 -22.21 -28.57
C GLU A 423 -29.05 -20.69 -28.50
N TRP A 424 -28.91 -19.98 -29.63
CA TRP A 424 -29.14 -18.53 -29.68
C TRP A 424 -30.56 -18.11 -29.22
N VAL A 425 -31.60 -18.85 -29.61
CA VAL A 425 -32.99 -18.59 -29.17
C VAL A 425 -33.15 -18.84 -27.66
N ILE A 426 -32.62 -19.95 -27.15
CA ILE A 426 -32.63 -20.26 -25.71
C ILE A 426 -31.91 -19.14 -24.93
N PHE A 427 -30.77 -18.67 -25.43
CA PHE A 427 -30.03 -17.55 -24.83
C PHE A 427 -30.83 -16.25 -24.83
N LYS A 428 -31.52 -15.93 -25.93
CA LYS A 428 -32.35 -14.72 -25.98
C LYS A 428 -33.51 -14.79 -25.00
N ILE A 429 -34.21 -15.91 -24.92
CA ILE A 429 -35.30 -16.10 -23.95
C ILE A 429 -34.77 -15.99 -22.52
N HIS A 430 -33.62 -16.61 -22.21
CA HIS A 430 -32.99 -16.48 -20.89
C HIS A 430 -32.59 -15.06 -20.54
N GLY A 431 -32.03 -14.28 -21.47
CA GLY A 431 -31.69 -12.87 -21.24
C GLY A 431 -32.92 -12.01 -20.94
N PHE A 432 -34.05 -12.29 -21.59
CA PHE A 432 -35.31 -11.59 -21.35
C PHE A 432 -35.99 -12.00 -20.03
N THR A 433 -35.75 -13.22 -19.55
CA THR A 433 -36.33 -13.73 -18.30
C THR A 433 -35.43 -13.54 -17.08
N SER A 434 -34.10 -13.44 -17.22
CA SER A 434 -33.14 -13.51 -16.09
C SER A 434 -33.36 -12.47 -14.98
N GLY A 435 -33.93 -11.29 -15.29
CA GLY A 435 -34.25 -10.24 -14.31
C GLY A 435 -35.62 -10.38 -13.60
N HIS A 436 -36.40 -11.44 -13.86
CA HIS A 436 -37.76 -11.58 -13.34
C HIS A 436 -37.83 -11.62 -11.79
N SER A 437 -36.82 -12.21 -11.14
CA SER A 437 -36.77 -12.32 -9.67
C SER A 437 -36.45 -11.00 -8.98
N GLN A 438 -35.89 -10.02 -9.69
CA GLN A 438 -35.57 -8.68 -9.15
C GLN A 438 -36.64 -7.62 -9.48
N ASN A 439 -37.55 -7.91 -10.42
CA ASN A 439 -38.58 -6.97 -10.86
C ASN A 439 -39.96 -7.64 -10.90
N ALA A 440 -40.77 -7.35 -9.88
CA ALA A 440 -42.13 -7.88 -9.74
C ALA A 440 -43.04 -7.60 -10.95
N LEU A 441 -42.88 -6.46 -11.65
CA LEU A 441 -43.66 -6.17 -12.86
C LEU A 441 -43.24 -7.03 -14.04
N LEU A 442 -41.94 -7.32 -14.16
CA LEU A 442 -41.43 -8.22 -15.19
C LEU A 442 -41.90 -9.66 -14.94
N ALA A 443 -41.92 -10.11 -13.68
CA ALA A 443 -42.50 -11.40 -13.32
C ALA A 443 -43.99 -11.49 -13.71
N LEU A 444 -44.79 -10.46 -13.38
CA LEU A 444 -46.21 -10.40 -13.76
C LEU A 444 -46.41 -10.38 -15.28
N PHE A 445 -45.55 -9.67 -16.02
CA PHE A 445 -45.57 -9.64 -17.47
C PHE A 445 -45.34 -11.04 -18.08
N TRP A 446 -44.38 -11.80 -17.55
CA TRP A 446 -44.14 -13.19 -17.99
C TRP A 446 -45.29 -14.12 -17.64
N ILE A 447 -45.86 -14.00 -16.44
CA ILE A 447 -47.06 -14.74 -16.05
C ILE A 447 -48.19 -14.47 -17.06
N PHE A 448 -48.41 -13.20 -17.43
CA PHE A 448 -49.41 -12.82 -18.40
C PHE A 448 -49.14 -13.38 -19.80
N ILE A 449 -47.92 -13.28 -20.31
CA ILE A 449 -47.54 -13.82 -21.63
C ILE A 449 -47.70 -15.33 -21.69
N ILE A 450 -47.21 -16.06 -20.69
CA ILE A 450 -47.32 -17.52 -20.64
C ILE A 450 -48.79 -17.93 -20.57
N SER A 451 -49.60 -17.25 -19.74
CA SER A 451 -51.04 -17.48 -19.65
C SER A 451 -51.75 -17.23 -20.99
N TYR A 452 -51.35 -16.18 -21.71
CA TYR A 452 -51.91 -15.84 -23.01
C TYR A 452 -51.54 -16.86 -24.09
N ILE A 453 -50.26 -17.24 -24.18
CA ILE A 453 -49.79 -18.27 -25.11
C ILE A 453 -50.53 -19.57 -24.85
N TYR A 454 -50.63 -19.98 -23.58
CA TYR A 454 -51.38 -21.18 -23.17
C TYR A 454 -52.82 -21.14 -23.68
N SER A 455 -53.54 -20.04 -23.40
CA SER A 455 -54.93 -19.88 -23.85
C SER A 455 -55.06 -19.90 -25.38
N TYR A 456 -54.11 -19.31 -26.10
CA TYR A 456 -54.09 -19.30 -27.56
C TYR A 456 -53.82 -20.69 -28.14
N THR A 457 -52.82 -21.42 -27.63
CA THR A 457 -52.55 -22.81 -28.04
C THR A 457 -53.71 -23.74 -27.72
N PHE A 458 -54.38 -23.56 -26.57
CA PHE A 458 -55.57 -24.32 -26.21
C PHE A 458 -56.69 -24.10 -27.24
N ASN A 459 -56.99 -22.84 -27.58
CA ASN A 459 -58.02 -22.53 -28.57
C ASN A 459 -57.66 -22.95 -30.00
N PHE A 460 -56.39 -22.89 -30.39
CA PHE A 460 -55.92 -23.30 -31.72
C PHE A 460 -55.99 -24.82 -31.91
N LEU A 461 -55.51 -25.60 -30.93
CA LEU A 461 -55.59 -27.06 -30.96
C LEU A 461 -57.04 -27.57 -30.91
N ASP A 462 -57.93 -26.90 -30.15
CA ASP A 462 -59.34 -27.26 -30.06
C ASP A 462 -60.10 -26.99 -31.39
N VAL A 463 -59.63 -26.07 -32.24
CA VAL A 463 -60.28 -25.74 -33.53
C VAL A 463 -59.77 -26.60 -34.70
N GLU A 464 -58.50 -27.00 -34.69
CA GLU A 464 -57.90 -27.75 -35.80
C GLU A 464 -58.15 -29.26 -35.68
N TYR A 465 -58.11 -29.84 -34.47
CA TYR A 465 -58.45 -31.27 -34.25
C TYR A 465 -59.95 -31.57 -34.31
N MET A 466 -60.81 -30.55 -34.14
CA MET A 466 -62.26 -30.70 -34.25
C MET A 466 -62.78 -30.72 -35.69
N LYS A 467 -61.96 -30.43 -36.71
CA LYS A 467 -62.40 -30.45 -38.11
C LYS A 467 -62.41 -31.84 -38.73
N ASP A 468 -61.53 -32.75 -38.30
CA ASP A 468 -61.32 -34.03 -39.02
C ASP A 468 -61.74 -35.29 -38.25
N ILE A 469 -62.25 -35.19 -37.01
CA ILE A 469 -62.55 -36.37 -36.21
C ILE A 469 -64.01 -36.37 -35.71
N LYS A 470 -64.87 -37.17 -36.37
CA LYS A 470 -66.18 -37.62 -35.85
C LYS A 470 -65.99 -38.70 -34.77
N LEU A 471 -65.25 -38.40 -33.70
CA LEU A 471 -65.24 -39.23 -32.49
C LEU A 471 -65.98 -38.49 -31.38
N ASP A 472 -66.71 -39.28 -30.60
CA ASP A 472 -67.68 -38.82 -29.62
C ASP A 472 -67.13 -37.69 -28.74
N LYS A 473 -67.76 -36.52 -28.83
CA LYS A 473 -67.28 -35.25 -28.24
C LYS A 473 -67.04 -35.31 -26.74
N ILE A 474 -67.56 -36.34 -26.04
CA ILE A 474 -67.41 -36.53 -24.60
C ILE A 474 -66.14 -37.33 -24.26
N PHE A 475 -65.81 -38.35 -25.06
CA PHE A 475 -64.65 -39.21 -24.82
C PHE A 475 -63.35 -38.50 -25.17
N LEU A 476 -63.34 -37.74 -26.27
CA LEU A 476 -62.16 -36.94 -26.67
C LEU A 476 -61.90 -35.80 -25.68
N LYS A 477 -62.95 -35.16 -25.14
CA LYS A 477 -62.81 -34.12 -24.10
C LYS A 477 -62.22 -34.68 -22.82
N SER A 478 -62.64 -35.87 -22.38
CA SER A 478 -62.08 -36.53 -21.21
C SER A 478 -60.63 -36.95 -21.44
N PHE A 479 -60.31 -37.51 -22.62
CA PHE A 479 -58.97 -37.97 -22.96
C PHE A 479 -57.96 -36.82 -23.13
N ILE A 480 -58.37 -35.71 -23.75
CA ILE A 480 -57.58 -34.48 -23.82
C ILE A 480 -57.45 -33.89 -22.41
N TYR A 481 -58.51 -33.84 -21.60
CA TYR A 481 -58.40 -33.36 -20.22
C TYR A 481 -57.46 -34.22 -19.36
N ASP A 482 -57.45 -35.54 -19.55
CA ASP A 482 -56.58 -36.46 -18.81
C ASP A 482 -55.12 -36.39 -19.24
N ILE A 483 -54.83 -36.36 -20.56
CA ILE A 483 -53.45 -36.19 -21.08
C ILE A 483 -52.91 -34.81 -20.70
N TYR A 484 -53.70 -33.75 -20.87
CA TYR A 484 -53.23 -32.40 -20.61
C TYR A 484 -53.24 -32.03 -19.13
N SER A 485 -54.03 -32.67 -18.24
CA SER A 485 -53.90 -32.44 -16.79
C SER A 485 -52.61 -33.06 -16.22
N THR A 486 -52.18 -34.20 -16.77
CA THR A 486 -50.89 -34.81 -16.42
C THR A 486 -49.72 -34.03 -17.03
N ASP A 487 -49.82 -33.58 -18.27
CA ASP A 487 -48.80 -32.73 -18.89
C ASP A 487 -48.77 -31.31 -18.30
N LEU A 488 -49.90 -30.74 -17.87
CA LEU A 488 -49.95 -29.45 -17.16
C LEU A 488 -49.33 -29.57 -15.77
N PHE A 489 -49.55 -30.70 -15.07
CA PHE A 489 -48.81 -30.99 -13.84
C PHE A 489 -47.32 -31.14 -14.13
N HIS A 490 -46.92 -31.78 -15.22
CA HIS A 490 -45.51 -31.91 -15.60
C HIS A 490 -44.87 -30.60 -16.08
N LEU A 491 -45.58 -29.73 -16.81
CA LEU A 491 -45.10 -28.42 -17.26
C LEU A 491 -45.07 -27.42 -16.12
N PHE A 492 -46.07 -27.45 -15.23
CA PHE A 492 -46.07 -26.67 -14.00
C PHE A 492 -44.96 -27.16 -13.08
N MET A 493 -44.75 -28.47 -12.93
CA MET A 493 -43.60 -29.05 -12.22
C MET A 493 -42.27 -28.72 -12.91
N LEU A 494 -42.18 -28.67 -14.24
CA LEU A 494 -40.97 -28.26 -14.97
C LEU A 494 -40.68 -26.77 -14.77
N SER A 495 -41.71 -25.92 -14.81
CA SER A 495 -41.57 -24.50 -14.50
C SER A 495 -41.21 -24.29 -13.03
N PHE A 496 -41.77 -25.09 -12.12
CA PHE A 496 -41.47 -25.07 -10.69
C PHE A 496 -40.05 -25.58 -10.41
N LEU A 497 -39.60 -26.63 -11.12
CA LEU A 497 -38.24 -27.18 -11.09
C LEU A 497 -37.22 -26.24 -11.74
N MET A 498 -37.62 -25.43 -12.73
CA MET A 498 -36.78 -24.37 -13.29
C MET A 498 -36.75 -23.10 -12.42
N THR A 499 -37.63 -22.99 -11.41
CA THR A 499 -37.68 -21.88 -10.45
C THR A 499 -37.21 -22.24 -9.04
N LEU A 500 -36.94 -23.51 -8.76
CA LEU A 500 -36.29 -23.95 -7.52
C LEU A 500 -34.77 -23.81 -7.67
N PRO A 501 -34.05 -23.37 -6.61
CA PRO A 501 -32.64 -22.99 -6.67
C PRO A 501 -31.69 -24.12 -7.10
#